data_AF-A0A258THJ9-F1
#
_entry.id   AF-A0A258THJ9-F1
#
_cell.length_a   1.000
_cell.length_b   1.000
_cell.length_c   1.000
_cell.angle_alpha   90.00
_cell.angle_beta   90.00
_cell.angle_gamma   90.00
#
_symmetry.space_group_name_H-M   'P 1'
#
loop_
_entity.id
_entity.type
_entity.pdbx_description
1 polymer ?
#
loop_
_entity_poly.entity_id
_entity_poly.type
_entity_poly.pdbx_seq_one_letter_code
_entity_poly.pdbx_strand_id
1 'polypeptide(L)'
;MNHRTVRGRIRYTSKKPEMIDVERGREWFAFTHHGDGSVVLRAQCEIEEPAPTVMRDVIYAIGPDGKPRNLHVHLVVGDVFMGSGWFTLAHRDDGGTIDCQSAGPSIGRLSQHVDFAGPLDGFGTHPIVGDGYLTRCLDLSRGPHRRTIRVYVPSPDHRGATPPMASEVLIDLEYCGDETVTVAAGTFDCRKFAFIDSSDGGMGGKEHPRYEIWVTADRDAVFVQGGVGGYMATWYELVELIR
;
A
#
# COMPACT_ATOMS: atom_id res chain seq x y z
N MET A 1 -25.26 -11.54 -7.05
CA MET A 1 -24.56 -10.27 -7.42
C MET A 1 -23.42 -10.64 -8.37
N ASN A 2 -23.09 -9.78 -9.35
CA ASN A 2 -22.11 -10.11 -10.40
C ASN A 2 -20.64 -9.85 -10.01
N HIS A 3 -20.39 -9.23 -8.85
CA HIS A 3 -19.02 -8.97 -8.39
C HIS A 3 -18.37 -10.23 -7.81
N ARG A 4 -17.04 -10.30 -7.90
CA ARG A 4 -16.22 -11.33 -7.24
C ARG A 4 -15.45 -10.71 -6.09
N THR A 5 -15.25 -11.45 -5.01
CA THR A 5 -14.53 -10.96 -3.83
C THR A 5 -13.35 -11.86 -3.50
N VAL A 6 -12.19 -11.25 -3.29
CA VAL A 6 -10.99 -11.91 -2.76
C VAL A 6 -10.73 -11.36 -1.38
N ARG A 7 -10.52 -12.21 -0.38
CA ARG A 7 -10.21 -11.79 1.01
C ARG A 7 -9.03 -12.56 1.54
N GLY A 8 -8.28 -11.94 2.44
CA GLY A 8 -7.18 -12.63 3.08
C GLY A 8 -6.68 -11.93 4.32
N ARG A 9 -5.66 -12.55 4.91
CA ARG A 9 -4.98 -12.06 6.10
C ARG A 9 -3.48 -12.21 5.93
N ILE A 10 -2.75 -11.17 6.31
CA ILE A 10 -1.29 -11.10 6.26
C ILE A 10 -0.79 -10.97 7.70
N ARG A 11 0.19 -11.78 8.08
CA ARG A 11 0.88 -11.71 9.38
C ARG A 11 2.14 -10.88 9.23
N TYR A 12 2.43 -10.02 10.19
CA TYR A 12 3.65 -9.24 10.24
C TYR A 12 4.56 -9.77 11.33
N THR A 13 5.80 -10.09 10.98
CA THR A 13 6.83 -10.51 11.92
C THR A 13 8.03 -9.57 11.88
N SER A 14 8.79 -9.55 12.97
CA SER A 14 10.05 -8.82 13.02
C SER A 14 11.21 -9.72 12.59
N LYS A 15 12.23 -9.09 12.00
CA LYS A 15 13.53 -9.67 11.70
C LYS A 15 14.65 -9.00 12.50
N LYS A 16 14.31 -8.17 13.49
CA LYS A 16 15.29 -7.62 14.43
C LYS A 16 15.81 -8.72 15.37
N PRO A 17 17.09 -8.70 15.78
CA PRO A 17 17.68 -9.75 16.61
C PRO A 17 16.92 -10.05 17.92
N GLU A 18 16.36 -9.02 18.54
CA GLU A 18 15.68 -9.11 19.84
C GLU A 18 14.28 -9.73 19.79
N MET A 19 13.69 -9.89 18.60
CA MET A 19 12.31 -10.33 18.41
C MET A 19 12.13 -11.06 17.08
N ILE A 20 13.16 -11.81 16.67
CA ILE A 20 13.20 -12.56 15.41
C ILE A 20 11.96 -13.46 15.28
N ASP A 21 11.25 -13.33 14.16
CA ASP A 21 10.03 -14.06 13.81
C ASP A 21 8.85 -13.90 14.78
N VAL A 22 8.94 -12.98 15.74
CA VAL A 22 7.83 -12.64 16.62
C VAL A 22 6.82 -11.79 15.86
N GLU A 23 5.54 -12.15 15.99
CA GLU A 23 4.43 -11.40 15.43
C GLU A 23 4.38 -9.98 16.04
N ARG A 24 4.31 -8.97 15.16
CA ARG A 24 4.33 -7.54 15.52
C ARG A 24 3.15 -6.77 14.95
N GLY A 25 2.17 -7.47 14.39
CA GLY A 25 1.07 -6.87 13.66
C GLY A 25 0.50 -7.80 12.61
N ARG A 26 -0.51 -7.30 11.90
CA ARG A 26 -1.32 -8.09 10.97
C ARG A 26 -2.16 -7.17 10.09
N GLU A 27 -2.65 -7.71 8.98
CA GLU A 27 -3.57 -7.01 8.10
C GLU A 27 -4.65 -7.95 7.58
N TRP A 28 -5.89 -7.48 7.56
CA TRP A 28 -7.01 -8.13 6.87
C TRP A 28 -7.37 -7.31 5.66
N PHE A 29 -7.66 -7.98 4.54
CA PHE A 29 -8.04 -7.28 3.33
C PHE A 29 -9.19 -7.93 2.59
N ALA A 30 -9.85 -7.14 1.76
CA ALA A 30 -10.83 -7.58 0.79
C ALA A 30 -10.76 -6.75 -0.50
N PHE A 31 -10.59 -7.42 -1.63
CA PHE A 31 -10.83 -6.85 -2.96
C PHE A 31 -12.23 -7.21 -3.43
N THR A 32 -12.98 -6.22 -3.90
CA THR A 32 -14.23 -6.45 -4.65
C THR A 32 -13.99 -6.08 -6.10
N HIS A 33 -14.01 -7.07 -7.00
CA HIS A 33 -13.86 -6.86 -8.42
C HIS A 33 -15.24 -6.73 -9.07
N HIS A 34 -15.47 -5.61 -9.75
CA HIS A 34 -16.72 -5.28 -10.40
C HIS A 34 -16.70 -5.67 -11.88
N GLY A 35 -17.89 -5.78 -12.48
CA GLY A 35 -18.04 -6.25 -13.87
C GLY A 35 -17.49 -5.28 -14.93
N ASP A 36 -17.32 -4.00 -14.59
CA ASP A 36 -16.69 -2.99 -15.43
C ASP A 36 -15.15 -3.01 -15.36
N GLY A 37 -14.58 -3.79 -14.43
CA GLY A 37 -13.14 -3.84 -14.16
C GLY A 37 -12.69 -2.95 -12.99
N SER A 38 -13.59 -2.16 -12.39
CA SER A 38 -13.26 -1.40 -11.17
C SER A 38 -13.03 -2.33 -9.98
N VAL A 39 -12.23 -1.87 -9.03
CA VAL A 39 -11.89 -2.61 -7.81
C VAL A 39 -12.04 -1.73 -6.59
N VAL A 40 -12.67 -2.28 -5.55
CA VAL A 40 -12.67 -1.68 -4.21
C VAL A 40 -11.82 -2.55 -3.28
N LEU A 41 -10.69 -2.01 -2.85
CA LEU A 41 -9.80 -2.57 -1.84
C LEU A 41 -10.23 -2.05 -0.47
N ARG A 42 -10.39 -2.95 0.50
CA ARG A 42 -10.58 -2.61 1.91
C ARG A 42 -9.47 -3.29 2.70
N ALA A 43 -8.83 -2.58 3.62
CA ALA A 43 -7.87 -3.20 4.51
C ALA A 43 -7.93 -2.60 5.91
N GLN A 44 -7.71 -3.44 6.90
CA GLN A 44 -7.47 -3.06 8.29
C GLN A 44 -6.07 -3.57 8.64
N CYS A 45 -5.19 -2.66 9.04
CA CYS A 45 -3.79 -2.94 9.33
C CYS A 45 -3.49 -2.55 10.77
N GLU A 46 -2.83 -3.45 11.49
CA GLU A 46 -2.37 -3.27 12.87
C GLU A 46 -0.85 -3.43 12.91
N ILE A 47 -0.18 -2.50 13.59
CA ILE A 47 1.23 -2.55 13.95
C ILE A 47 1.30 -2.43 15.46
N GLU A 48 1.75 -3.48 16.13
CA GLU A 48 1.78 -3.58 17.60
C GLU A 48 3.16 -3.30 18.19
N GLU A 49 4.23 -3.48 17.41
CA GLU A 49 5.60 -3.14 17.79
C GLU A 49 6.27 -2.32 16.66
N PRO A 50 7.06 -1.28 16.98
CA PRO A 50 7.24 -0.70 18.31
C PRO A 50 6.01 0.07 18.78
N ALA A 51 5.90 0.30 20.09
CA ALA A 51 4.94 1.26 20.63
C ALA A 51 5.25 2.69 20.13
N PRO A 52 4.24 3.57 19.98
CA PRO A 52 2.81 3.27 20.14
C PRO A 52 2.27 2.38 19.02
N THR A 53 1.24 1.60 19.33
CA THR A 53 0.56 0.77 18.33
C THR A 53 -0.09 1.65 17.25
N VAL A 54 -0.29 1.12 16.05
CA VAL A 54 -0.95 1.82 14.95
C VAL A 54 -2.04 0.90 14.41
N MET A 55 -3.26 1.41 14.33
CA MET A 55 -4.37 0.76 13.64
C MET A 55 -4.86 1.68 12.52
N ARG A 56 -5.00 1.13 11.33
CA ARG A 56 -5.43 1.87 10.14
C ARG A 56 -6.49 1.10 9.37
N ASP A 57 -7.62 1.74 9.11
CA ASP A 57 -8.66 1.24 8.22
C ASP A 57 -8.67 2.04 6.92
N VAL A 58 -8.71 1.35 5.79
CA VAL A 58 -8.75 1.97 4.45
C VAL A 58 -9.87 1.40 3.59
N ILE A 59 -10.48 2.28 2.79
CA ILE A 59 -11.36 1.91 1.67
C ILE A 59 -10.85 2.64 0.45
N TYR A 60 -10.39 1.91 -0.55
CA TYR A 60 -9.73 2.45 -1.72
C TYR A 60 -10.41 1.97 -3.01
N ALA A 61 -10.96 2.91 -3.78
CA ALA A 61 -11.62 2.64 -5.05
C ALA A 61 -10.68 2.93 -6.23
N ILE A 62 -10.59 1.96 -7.14
CA ILE A 62 -9.74 1.98 -8.32
C ILE A 62 -10.66 1.79 -9.55
N GLY A 63 -10.49 2.66 -10.54
CA GLY A 63 -11.27 2.61 -11.77
C GLY A 63 -10.91 1.43 -12.67
N PRO A 64 -11.71 1.18 -13.72
CA PRO A 64 -11.44 0.12 -14.68
C PRO A 64 -10.16 0.37 -15.52
N ASP A 65 -9.71 1.63 -15.56
CA ASP A 65 -8.43 2.06 -16.14
C ASP A 65 -7.23 1.86 -15.18
N GLY A 66 -7.45 1.24 -14.01
CA GLY A 66 -6.43 1.03 -12.99
C GLY A 66 -6.07 2.28 -12.19
N LYS A 67 -6.73 3.42 -12.41
CA LYS A 67 -6.40 4.69 -11.73
C LYS A 67 -7.17 4.85 -10.42
N PRO A 68 -6.56 5.45 -9.37
CA PRO A 68 -7.23 5.80 -8.12
C PRO A 68 -8.47 6.68 -8.36
N ARG A 69 -9.58 6.44 -7.64
CA ARG A 69 -10.80 7.29 -7.72
C ARG A 69 -11.10 8.00 -6.42
N ASN A 70 -11.12 7.25 -5.32
CA ASN A 70 -11.28 7.79 -3.99
C ASN A 70 -10.65 6.88 -2.94
N LEU A 71 -10.34 7.45 -1.80
CA LEU A 71 -9.77 6.77 -0.64
C LEU A 71 -10.40 7.34 0.63
N HIS A 72 -10.78 6.46 1.56
CA HIS A 72 -11.03 6.81 2.94
C HIS A 72 -9.96 6.17 3.84
N VAL A 73 -9.44 6.92 4.81
CA VAL A 73 -8.52 6.43 5.83
C VAL A 73 -9.03 6.82 7.21
N HIS A 74 -8.98 5.90 8.16
CA HIS A 74 -9.12 6.16 9.60
C HIS A 74 -7.87 5.65 10.30
N LEU A 75 -7.27 6.47 11.18
CA LEU A 75 -5.99 6.20 11.83
C LEU A 75 -6.11 6.40 13.34
N VAL A 76 -5.69 5.37 14.07
CA VAL A 76 -5.57 5.35 15.52
C VAL A 76 -4.12 5.01 15.87
N VAL A 77 -3.54 5.77 16.80
CA VAL A 77 -2.17 5.55 17.29
C VAL A 77 -2.20 5.47 18.81
N GLY A 78 -1.73 4.34 19.38
CA GLY A 78 -1.75 4.08 20.82
C GLY A 78 -3.16 4.11 21.40
N ASP A 79 -4.14 3.58 20.65
CA ASP A 79 -5.58 3.61 20.99
C ASP A 79 -6.17 5.04 21.09
N VAL A 80 -5.51 6.02 20.46
CA VAL A 80 -5.98 7.41 20.39
C VAL A 80 -6.21 7.81 18.94
N PHE A 81 -7.36 8.43 18.66
CA PHE A 81 -7.68 8.96 17.34
C PHE A 81 -6.58 9.91 16.84
N MET A 82 -5.93 9.54 15.74
CA MET A 82 -4.89 10.34 15.10
C MET A 82 -5.43 11.13 13.91
N GLY A 83 -6.37 10.55 13.16
CA GLY A 83 -7.07 11.29 12.12
C GLY A 83 -7.93 10.44 11.19
N SER A 84 -8.79 11.12 10.44
CA SER A 84 -9.62 10.52 9.38
C SER A 84 -9.55 11.41 8.15
N GLY A 85 -9.52 10.83 6.96
CA GLY A 85 -9.44 11.57 5.70
C GLY A 85 -10.21 10.91 4.57
N TRP A 86 -10.85 11.74 3.75
CA TRP A 86 -11.51 11.36 2.51
C TRP A 86 -10.83 12.08 1.35
N PHE A 87 -10.41 11.31 0.35
CA PHE A 87 -9.71 11.76 -0.84
C PHE A 87 -10.53 11.45 -2.09
N THR A 88 -10.62 12.38 -3.03
CA THR A 88 -11.16 12.13 -4.37
C THR A 88 -10.17 12.57 -5.43
N LEU A 89 -10.04 11.77 -6.48
CA LEU A 89 -9.11 12.03 -7.57
C LEU A 89 -9.87 12.19 -8.89
N ALA A 90 -9.58 13.28 -9.59
CA ALA A 90 -10.01 13.50 -10.97
C ALA A 90 -8.80 13.46 -11.89
N HIS A 91 -8.84 12.59 -12.90
CA HIS A 91 -7.75 12.40 -13.86
C HIS A 91 -8.06 13.14 -15.16
N ARG A 92 -7.02 13.68 -15.79
CA ARG A 92 -7.00 14.32 -17.11
C ARG A 92 -5.85 13.71 -17.93
N ASP A 93 -5.74 14.07 -19.20
CA ASP A 93 -4.71 13.51 -20.09
C ASP A 93 -3.28 13.90 -19.68
N ASP A 94 -3.12 15.10 -19.12
CA ASP A 94 -1.84 15.71 -18.74
C ASP A 94 -1.67 15.91 -17.23
N GLY A 95 -2.52 15.29 -16.40
CA GLY A 95 -2.50 15.48 -14.96
C GLY A 95 -3.82 15.17 -14.26
N GLY A 96 -4.14 15.93 -13.22
CA GLY A 96 -5.37 15.78 -12.48
C GLY A 96 -5.39 16.56 -11.17
N THR A 97 -6.40 16.29 -10.34
CA THR A 97 -6.56 16.88 -9.02
C THR A 97 -6.80 15.84 -7.94
N ILE A 98 -6.40 16.17 -6.72
CA ILE A 98 -6.74 15.47 -5.49
C ILE A 98 -7.40 16.48 -4.55
N ASP A 99 -8.64 16.19 -4.16
CA ASP A 99 -9.31 16.90 -3.08
C ASP A 99 -9.30 16.02 -1.84
N CYS A 100 -8.81 16.56 -0.73
CA CYS A 100 -8.76 15.89 0.57
C CYS A 100 -9.53 16.70 1.61
N GLN A 101 -10.44 16.02 2.29
CA GLN A 101 -11.10 16.51 3.50
C GLN A 101 -10.67 15.61 4.66
N SER A 102 -9.94 16.16 5.62
CA SER A 102 -9.46 15.39 6.76
C SER A 102 -9.61 16.13 8.08
N ALA A 103 -9.52 15.37 9.18
CA ALA A 103 -9.47 15.92 10.51
C ALA A 103 -8.55 15.09 11.41
N GLY A 104 -7.85 15.76 12.32
CA GLY A 104 -6.99 15.12 13.31
C GLY A 104 -6.56 16.11 14.41
N PRO A 105 -6.14 15.63 15.59
CA PRO A 105 -5.85 16.51 16.73
C PRO A 105 -4.78 17.59 16.46
N SER A 106 -3.76 17.27 15.67
CA SER A 106 -2.67 18.21 15.36
C SER A 106 -2.92 19.09 14.13
N ILE A 107 -3.94 18.79 13.31
CA ILE A 107 -4.25 19.53 12.07
C ILE A 107 -5.62 20.23 12.10
N GLY A 108 -6.44 19.98 13.13
CA GLY A 108 -7.83 20.47 13.15
C GLY A 108 -8.63 19.86 12.01
N ARG A 109 -9.39 20.68 11.29
CA ARG A 109 -10.00 20.31 9.99
C ARG A 109 -9.09 20.82 8.87
N LEU A 110 -8.79 19.94 7.91
CA LEU A 110 -8.02 20.25 6.72
C LEU A 110 -8.91 20.07 5.49
N SER A 111 -8.89 21.08 4.61
CA SER A 111 -9.39 21.03 3.24
C SER A 111 -8.21 21.31 2.33
N GLN A 112 -7.73 20.30 1.62
CA GLN A 112 -6.56 20.38 0.76
C GLN A 112 -6.99 20.11 -0.69
N HIS A 113 -6.48 20.93 -1.60
CA HIS A 113 -6.58 20.74 -3.05
C HIS A 113 -5.17 20.64 -3.61
N VAL A 114 -4.91 19.62 -4.43
CA VAL A 114 -3.61 19.38 -5.06
C VAL A 114 -3.81 19.17 -6.55
N ASP A 115 -3.15 19.98 -7.37
CA ASP A 115 -2.96 19.68 -8.79
C ASP A 115 -1.71 18.81 -8.96
N PHE A 116 -1.79 17.82 -9.84
CA PHE A 116 -0.63 17.04 -10.27
C PHE A 116 -0.51 17.03 -11.79
N ALA A 117 0.73 16.95 -12.26
CA ALA A 117 1.05 16.91 -13.68
C ALA A 117 1.51 15.51 -14.12
N GLY A 118 1.12 15.12 -15.32
CA GLY A 118 1.44 13.83 -15.90
C GLY A 118 0.66 12.66 -15.29
N PRO A 119 1.02 11.42 -15.68
CA PRO A 119 0.33 10.23 -15.19
C PRO A 119 0.61 9.98 -13.70
N LEU A 120 -0.44 9.52 -13.01
CA LEU A 120 -0.37 8.99 -11.65
C LEU A 120 -0.47 7.47 -11.70
N ASP A 121 0.51 6.77 -11.10
CA ASP A 121 0.57 5.31 -11.11
C ASP A 121 -0.29 4.67 -10.03
N GLY A 122 -0.56 5.39 -8.93
CA GLY A 122 -1.43 4.90 -7.88
C GLY A 122 -1.48 5.77 -6.63
N PHE A 123 -2.06 5.20 -5.58
CA PHE A 123 -2.15 5.79 -4.25
C PHE A 123 -1.68 4.75 -3.23
N GLY A 124 -0.54 4.99 -2.58
CA GLY A 124 0.03 4.10 -1.56
C GLY A 124 -0.75 4.24 -0.26
N THR A 125 -1.57 3.25 0.08
CA THR A 125 -2.52 3.37 1.20
C THR A 125 -1.90 3.11 2.57
N HIS A 126 -0.67 2.57 2.60
CA HIS A 126 0.07 1.97 3.71
C HIS A 126 -0.27 0.53 4.12
N PRO A 127 -1.52 0.03 4.05
CA PRO A 127 -1.76 -1.40 4.05
C PRO A 127 -1.04 -2.07 2.88
N ILE A 128 -0.22 -3.08 3.16
CA ILE A 128 0.78 -3.60 2.22
C ILE A 128 0.14 -4.41 1.09
N VAL A 129 -1.10 -4.86 1.26
CA VAL A 129 -1.87 -5.44 0.16
C VAL A 129 -2.10 -4.42 -0.98
N GLY A 130 -2.17 -3.13 -0.64
CA GLY A 130 -2.26 -2.04 -1.61
C GLY A 130 -0.99 -1.88 -2.42
N ASP A 131 0.18 -2.03 -1.78
CA ASP A 131 1.48 -2.00 -2.45
C ASP A 131 1.64 -3.19 -3.40
N GLY A 132 1.15 -4.37 -3.01
CA GLY A 132 1.04 -5.53 -3.88
C GLY A 132 0.20 -5.24 -5.13
N TYR A 133 -0.99 -4.66 -4.95
CA TYR A 133 -1.88 -4.35 -6.06
C TYR A 133 -1.34 -3.25 -7.00
N LEU A 134 -0.60 -2.27 -6.44
CA LEU A 134 0.06 -1.19 -7.18
C LEU A 134 1.04 -1.71 -8.23
N THR A 135 1.66 -2.88 -8.02
CA THR A 135 2.64 -3.46 -8.95
C THR A 135 2.10 -3.67 -10.37
N ARG A 136 0.79 -3.75 -10.53
CA ARG A 136 0.09 -3.87 -11.82
C ARG A 136 0.31 -2.66 -12.74
N CYS A 137 0.88 -1.56 -12.24
CA CYS A 137 1.26 -0.41 -13.07
C CYS A 137 2.49 -0.67 -13.96
N LEU A 138 3.24 -1.76 -13.75
CA LEU A 138 4.37 -2.13 -14.60
C LEU A 138 3.94 -2.96 -15.82
N ASP A 139 4.59 -2.69 -16.96
CA ASP A 139 4.48 -3.49 -18.17
C ASP A 139 5.43 -4.69 -18.12
N LEU A 140 4.89 -5.83 -17.71
CA LEU A 140 5.65 -7.07 -17.52
C LEU A 140 6.13 -7.69 -18.85
N SER A 141 5.62 -7.26 -20.00
CA SER A 141 6.08 -7.76 -21.31
C SER A 141 7.54 -7.40 -21.61
N ARG A 142 8.07 -6.40 -20.90
CA ARG A 142 9.46 -5.95 -20.98
C ARG A 142 10.45 -6.84 -20.23
N GLY A 143 9.97 -7.87 -19.53
CA GLY A 143 10.78 -8.65 -18.60
C GLY A 143 11.22 -7.83 -17.39
N PRO A 144 12.19 -8.32 -16.59
CA PRO A 144 12.72 -7.61 -15.44
C PRO A 144 13.22 -6.21 -15.82
N HIS A 145 12.66 -5.18 -15.18
CA HIS A 145 13.01 -3.79 -15.42
C HIS A 145 12.60 -2.93 -14.23
N ARG A 146 13.14 -1.70 -14.19
CA ARG A 146 12.86 -0.69 -13.18
C ARG A 146 12.37 0.59 -13.84
N ARG A 147 11.42 1.26 -13.19
CA ARG A 147 11.07 2.66 -13.48
C ARG A 147 10.64 3.39 -12.22
N THR A 148 10.79 4.71 -12.24
CA THR A 148 10.16 5.58 -11.25
C THR A 148 8.66 5.59 -11.48
N ILE A 149 7.91 5.43 -10.39
CA ILE A 149 6.46 5.57 -10.34
C ILE A 149 6.10 6.81 -9.53
N ARG A 150 5.03 7.49 -9.93
CA ARG A 150 4.45 8.61 -9.18
C ARG A 150 3.24 8.11 -8.41
N VAL A 151 3.28 8.26 -7.09
CA VAL A 151 2.15 7.93 -6.22
C VAL A 151 1.86 9.06 -5.24
N TYR A 152 0.63 9.08 -4.73
CA TYR A 152 0.32 9.83 -3.51
C TYR A 152 0.15 8.87 -2.35
N VAL A 153 0.48 9.33 -1.15
CA VAL A 153 0.21 8.64 0.11
C VAL A 153 -0.68 9.51 0.99
N PRO A 154 -1.48 8.91 1.91
CA PRO A 154 -2.40 9.65 2.75
C PRO A 154 -1.70 10.25 3.98
N SER A 155 -0.38 10.09 4.12
CA SER A 155 0.39 10.68 5.22
C SER A 155 1.84 10.86 4.77
N PRO A 156 2.49 12.00 5.06
CA PRO A 156 3.90 12.24 4.72
C PRO A 156 4.88 11.39 5.54
N ASP A 157 4.47 10.88 6.70
CA ASP A 157 5.29 9.98 7.52
C ASP A 157 5.43 8.59 6.86
N HIS A 158 6.63 8.01 6.88
CA HIS A 158 6.92 6.71 6.25
C HIS A 158 6.16 5.52 6.88
N ARG A 159 5.72 5.61 8.14
CA ARG A 159 4.82 4.62 8.79
C ARG A 159 3.35 4.96 8.55
N GLY A 160 3.09 6.11 7.93
CA GLY A 160 1.79 6.72 7.78
C GLY A 160 1.22 7.29 9.08
N ALA A 161 2.02 7.44 10.13
CA ALA A 161 1.54 7.68 11.50
C ALA A 161 1.22 9.16 11.79
N THR A 162 0.90 9.95 10.76
CA THR A 162 0.47 11.34 10.88
C THR A 162 -0.94 11.53 10.35
N PRO A 163 -1.67 12.59 10.76
CA PRO A 163 -3.04 12.80 10.30
C PRO A 163 -3.15 12.87 8.77
N PRO A 164 -4.28 12.41 8.18
CA PRO A 164 -4.33 12.22 6.74
C PRO A 164 -4.18 13.51 5.93
N MET A 165 -3.26 13.52 4.97
CA MET A 165 -3.07 14.57 3.97
C MET A 165 -2.40 13.99 2.71
N ALA A 166 -2.69 14.57 1.54
CA ALA A 166 -2.12 14.10 0.28
C ALA A 166 -0.65 14.54 0.19
N SER A 167 0.25 13.59 0.08
CA SER A 167 1.69 13.82 -0.11
C SER A 167 2.20 13.04 -1.30
N GLU A 168 2.93 13.71 -2.20
CA GLU A 168 3.51 13.07 -3.39
C GLU A 168 4.76 12.28 -3.02
N VAL A 169 4.91 11.12 -3.65
CA VAL A 169 6.07 10.25 -3.54
C VAL A 169 6.48 9.80 -4.94
N LEU A 170 7.75 10.00 -5.26
CA LEU A 170 8.41 9.35 -6.39
C LEU A 170 9.26 8.22 -5.84
N ILE A 171 8.99 7.00 -6.29
CA ILE A 171 9.69 5.80 -5.83
C ILE A 171 9.97 4.89 -7.01
N ASP A 172 11.08 4.18 -6.99
CA ASP A 172 11.37 3.23 -8.05
C ASP A 172 10.73 1.90 -7.76
N LEU A 173 10.03 1.37 -8.76
CA LEU A 173 9.46 0.03 -8.74
C LEU A 173 10.21 -0.83 -9.77
N GLU A 174 10.76 -1.93 -9.28
CA GLU A 174 11.52 -2.91 -10.04
C GLU A 174 10.75 -4.22 -10.10
N TYR A 175 10.50 -4.74 -11.30
CA TYR A 175 10.09 -6.12 -11.49
C TYR A 175 11.34 -7.01 -11.59
N CYS A 176 11.45 -8.01 -10.71
CA CYS A 176 12.64 -8.85 -10.57
C CYS A 176 12.53 -10.19 -11.31
N GLY A 177 11.33 -10.61 -11.68
CA GLY A 177 11.06 -11.91 -12.32
C GLY A 177 9.98 -12.70 -11.61
N ASP A 178 9.77 -13.93 -12.08
CA ASP A 178 8.77 -14.86 -11.56
C ASP A 178 9.43 -15.95 -10.70
N GLU A 179 8.77 -16.36 -9.63
CA GLU A 179 9.17 -17.49 -8.80
C GLU A 179 7.97 -18.15 -8.09
N THR A 180 8.07 -19.44 -7.78
CA THR A 180 7.07 -20.14 -6.97
C THR A 180 7.39 -19.97 -5.49
N VAL A 181 6.43 -19.45 -4.72
CA VAL A 181 6.58 -19.14 -3.30
C VAL A 181 5.61 -19.99 -2.48
N THR A 182 6.07 -20.49 -1.33
CA THR A 182 5.21 -21.17 -0.35
C THR A 182 5.16 -20.38 0.95
N VAL A 183 3.93 -20.10 1.41
CA VAL A 183 3.59 -19.41 2.66
C VAL A 183 2.51 -20.20 3.40
N ALA A 184 2.11 -19.76 4.60
CA ALA A 184 1.05 -20.44 5.35
C ALA A 184 -0.30 -20.54 4.58
N ALA A 185 -0.63 -19.58 3.72
CA ALA A 185 -1.84 -19.63 2.88
C ALA A 185 -1.76 -20.63 1.72
N GLY A 186 -0.59 -21.19 1.41
CA GLY A 186 -0.39 -22.15 0.31
C GLY A 186 0.84 -21.84 -0.56
N THR A 187 0.88 -22.49 -1.72
CA THR A 187 1.94 -22.30 -2.73
C THR A 187 1.38 -21.56 -3.94
N PHE A 188 2.11 -20.55 -4.40
CA PHE A 188 1.67 -19.64 -5.46
C PHE A 188 2.78 -19.40 -6.47
N ASP A 189 2.42 -19.36 -7.75
CA ASP A 189 3.26 -18.69 -8.75
C ASP A 189 3.19 -17.19 -8.48
N CYS A 190 4.36 -16.57 -8.30
CA CYS A 190 4.48 -15.19 -7.90
C CYS A 190 5.34 -14.38 -8.86
N ARG A 191 5.01 -13.09 -8.94
CA ARG A 191 5.90 -12.06 -9.47
C ARG A 191 6.61 -11.39 -8.31
N LYS A 192 7.94 -11.30 -8.39
CA LYS A 192 8.77 -10.59 -7.43
C LYS A 192 8.98 -9.14 -7.88
N PHE A 193 8.79 -8.21 -6.95
CA PHE A 193 9.08 -6.79 -7.15
C PHE A 193 9.93 -6.23 -6.02
N ALA A 194 10.52 -5.05 -6.25
CA ALA A 194 11.15 -4.25 -5.21
C ALA A 194 10.79 -2.77 -5.35
N PHE A 195 10.39 -2.15 -4.25
CA PHE A 195 10.38 -0.70 -4.11
C PHE A 195 11.73 -0.21 -3.60
N ILE A 196 12.25 0.82 -4.26
CA ILE A 196 13.58 1.40 -4.01
C ILE A 196 13.41 2.90 -3.87
N ASP A 197 13.68 3.42 -2.67
CA ASP A 197 13.76 4.84 -2.43
C ASP A 197 15.08 5.37 -2.99
N SER A 198 14.99 6.15 -4.07
CA SER A 198 16.15 6.83 -4.68
C SER A 198 16.09 8.34 -4.47
N SER A 199 15.23 8.81 -3.56
CA SER A 199 15.03 10.24 -3.32
C SER A 199 16.07 10.83 -2.36
N ASP A 200 16.47 12.07 -2.63
CA ASP A 200 17.34 12.83 -1.72
C ASP A 200 16.57 13.16 -0.43
N GLY A 201 16.86 12.40 0.64
CA GLY A 201 16.25 12.60 1.96
C GLY A 201 15.14 11.60 2.33
N GLY A 202 14.68 10.78 1.39
CA GLY A 202 13.71 9.71 1.63
C GLY A 202 12.30 10.18 2.03
N MET A 203 11.37 9.22 2.14
CA MET A 203 10.01 9.50 2.60
C MET A 203 9.98 10.02 4.05
N GLY A 204 9.56 11.27 4.24
CA GLY A 204 9.47 11.89 5.56
C GLY A 204 10.84 12.15 6.21
N GLY A 205 11.89 12.37 5.41
CA GLY A 205 13.24 12.70 5.92
C GLY A 205 14.08 11.48 6.33
N LYS A 206 13.63 10.27 5.98
CA LYS A 206 14.38 9.03 6.19
C LYS A 206 14.24 8.12 4.99
N GLU A 207 15.38 7.70 4.44
CA GLU A 207 15.42 6.71 3.35
C GLU A 207 14.63 5.46 3.74
N HIS A 208 13.68 5.09 2.87
CA HIS A 208 12.97 3.83 3.03
C HIS A 208 13.88 2.68 2.59
N PRO A 209 14.17 1.68 3.46
CA PRO A 209 14.98 0.55 3.04
C PRO A 209 14.34 -0.19 1.87
N ARG A 210 15.16 -0.89 1.06
CA ARG A 210 14.64 -1.74 -0.01
C ARG A 210 13.53 -2.64 0.51
N TYR A 211 12.39 -2.59 -0.19
CA TYR A 211 11.19 -3.34 0.15
C TYR A 211 10.90 -4.33 -0.97
N GLU A 212 11.15 -5.61 -0.70
CA GLU A 212 10.89 -6.67 -1.66
C GLU A 212 9.53 -7.30 -1.39
N ILE A 213 8.76 -7.56 -2.45
CA ILE A 213 7.42 -8.12 -2.37
C ILE A 213 7.19 -9.18 -3.43
N TRP A 214 6.30 -10.10 -3.11
CA TRP A 214 5.83 -11.15 -3.98
C TRP A 214 4.33 -11.07 -4.06
N VAL A 215 3.79 -11.10 -5.27
CA VAL A 215 2.36 -11.07 -5.52
C VAL A 215 1.94 -12.21 -6.42
N THR A 216 0.70 -12.68 -6.31
CA THR A 216 0.18 -13.75 -7.17
C THR A 216 0.33 -13.39 -8.64
N ALA A 217 0.80 -14.34 -9.46
CA ALA A 217 1.06 -14.16 -10.89
C ALA A 217 -0.23 -14.15 -11.75
N ASP A 218 -1.33 -13.59 -11.22
CA ASP A 218 -2.63 -13.46 -11.87
C ASP A 218 -3.07 -12.00 -11.91
N ARG A 219 -4.36 -11.76 -12.19
CA ARG A 219 -4.94 -10.40 -12.25
C ARG A 219 -5.26 -9.82 -10.88
N ASP A 220 -5.28 -10.63 -9.83
CA ASP A 220 -5.61 -10.17 -8.49
C ASP A 220 -4.40 -9.55 -7.81
N ALA A 221 -3.19 -9.93 -8.22
CA ALA A 221 -1.92 -9.41 -7.70
C ALA A 221 -1.93 -9.33 -6.17
N VAL A 222 -2.41 -10.41 -5.54
CA VAL A 222 -2.53 -10.48 -4.08
C VAL A 222 -1.14 -10.57 -3.48
N PHE A 223 -0.86 -9.75 -2.47
CA PHE A 223 0.37 -9.84 -1.69
C PHE A 223 0.52 -11.23 -1.06
N VAL A 224 1.63 -11.92 -1.35
CA VAL A 224 1.94 -13.26 -0.87
C VAL A 224 2.96 -13.21 0.26
N GLN A 225 4.07 -12.52 0.06
CA GLN A 225 5.07 -12.25 1.09
C GLN A 225 5.86 -10.99 0.75
N GLY A 226 6.63 -10.49 1.72
CA GLY A 226 7.58 -9.42 1.46
C GLY A 226 8.31 -9.00 2.72
N GLY A 227 9.34 -8.18 2.55
CA GLY A 227 10.14 -7.72 3.68
C GLY A 227 10.81 -6.39 3.40
N VAL A 228 10.91 -5.58 4.45
CA VAL A 228 11.67 -4.32 4.43
C VAL A 228 12.96 -4.55 5.19
N GLY A 229 14.08 -4.33 4.50
CA GLY A 229 15.41 -4.48 5.07
C GLY A 229 15.79 -3.34 6.04
N GLY A 230 17.10 -3.19 6.26
CA GLY A 230 17.67 -2.08 7.01
C GLY A 230 17.13 -1.98 8.44
N TYR A 231 16.85 -0.75 8.90
CA TYR A 231 16.42 -0.49 10.27
C TYR A 231 14.99 -0.96 10.59
N MET A 232 14.16 -1.20 9.56
CA MET A 232 12.82 -1.70 9.78
C MET A 232 12.88 -3.18 10.15
N ALA A 233 13.65 -3.96 9.38
CA ALA A 233 13.84 -5.40 9.57
C ALA A 233 12.49 -6.09 9.82
N THR A 234 11.60 -6.03 8.83
CA THR A 234 10.23 -6.57 8.94
C THR A 234 9.99 -7.59 7.85
N TRP A 235 9.10 -8.54 8.14
CA TRP A 235 8.65 -9.55 7.21
C TRP A 235 7.15 -9.72 7.27
N TYR A 236 6.57 -10.06 6.14
CA TYR A 236 5.13 -10.13 5.95
C TYR A 236 4.80 -11.39 5.18
N GLU A 237 3.77 -12.11 5.61
CA GLU A 237 3.39 -13.39 5.03
C GLU A 237 1.87 -13.52 4.95
N LEU A 238 1.35 -13.88 3.77
CA LEU A 238 -0.05 -14.23 3.57
C LEU A 238 -0.35 -15.55 4.27
N VAL A 239 -1.26 -15.51 5.24
CA VAL A 239 -1.61 -16.67 6.07
C VAL A 239 -2.99 -17.24 5.76
N GLU A 240 -3.88 -16.45 5.15
CA GLU A 240 -5.21 -16.89 4.72
C GLU A 240 -5.60 -16.21 3.40
N LEU A 241 -6.25 -16.96 2.51
CA LEU A 241 -6.77 -16.44 1.25
C LEU A 241 -8.07 -17.17 0.86
N ILE A 242 -9.08 -16.40 0.47
CA ILE A 242 -10.38 -16.87 -0.03
C ILE A 242 -10.66 -16.13 -1.35
N ARG A 243 -11.01 -16.86 -2.40
CA ARG A 243 -11.26 -16.35 -3.76
C ARG A 243 -12.60 -16.79 -4.34
#